data_AF-A0A558BS14-F1
#
_entry.id   AF-A0A558BS14-F1
#
_cell.length_a   1.000
_cell.length_b   1.000
_cell.length_c   1.000
_cell.angle_alpha   90.00
_cell.angle_beta   90.00
_cell.angle_gamma   90.00
#
_symmetry.space_group_name_H-M   'P 1'
#
loop_
_entity.id
_entity.type
_entity.pdbx_description
1 polymer ?
#
loop_
_entity_poly.entity_id
_entity_poly.type
_entity_poly.pdbx_seq_one_letter_code
_entity_poly.pdbx_strand_id
1 'polypeptide(L)'
;MHYLPVTWQSHDSLDTHEGGFNLDNLGGTYSFQQGMRWPDYLAGYAVEWHPYLEAIRQSILERQVWTGGDWHQHNSAGAPVVAGGHFMACSFRSWGDLLAAVWSSELNRDFSYLDFYMDGYLPARPFC
;
A
#
# COMPACT_ATOMS: atom_id res chain seq x y z
N MET A 1 0.68 -7.92 19.03
CA MET A 1 0.13 -8.50 17.79
C MET A 1 1.33 -8.81 16.90
N HIS A 2 1.48 -10.03 16.41
CA HIS A 2 2.51 -10.35 15.42
C HIS A 2 1.89 -10.29 14.04
N TYR A 3 2.28 -9.32 13.23
CA TYR A 3 1.88 -9.22 11.82
C TYR A 3 2.68 -10.21 10.98
N LEU A 4 2.17 -10.54 9.79
CA LEU A 4 2.92 -11.33 8.82
C LEU A 4 4.19 -10.56 8.42
N PRO A 5 5.34 -11.24 8.25
CA PRO A 5 6.57 -10.57 7.82
C PRO A 5 6.39 -9.97 6.42
N VAL A 6 6.93 -8.76 6.23
CA VAL A 6 6.93 -8.04 4.96
C VAL A 6 8.36 -7.70 4.55
N THR A 7 8.71 -8.07 3.33
CA THR A 7 9.92 -7.62 2.63
C THR A 7 9.55 -6.67 1.51
N TRP A 8 10.52 -5.96 0.93
CA TRP A 8 10.26 -5.01 -0.15
C TRP A 8 11.23 -5.27 -1.29
N GLN A 9 10.69 -5.34 -2.51
CA GLN A 9 11.42 -5.75 -3.71
C GLN A 9 11.13 -4.77 -4.85
N SER A 10 11.86 -4.90 -5.97
CA SER A 10 11.54 -4.14 -7.16
C SER A 10 10.29 -4.69 -7.82
N HIS A 11 9.52 -3.81 -8.46
CA HIS A 11 8.31 -4.23 -9.18
C HIS A 11 8.63 -5.23 -10.31
N ASP A 12 9.80 -5.13 -10.93
CA ASP A 12 10.24 -6.01 -12.02
C ASP A 12 10.83 -7.34 -11.53
N SER A 13 11.14 -7.45 -10.23
CA SER A 13 11.77 -8.63 -9.63
C SER A 13 10.89 -9.33 -8.60
N LEU A 14 9.57 -9.14 -8.67
CA LEU A 14 8.64 -9.77 -7.74
C LEU A 14 8.71 -11.29 -7.90
N ASP A 15 9.46 -11.93 -7.00
CA ASP A 15 9.59 -13.37 -6.97
C ASP A 15 8.31 -13.98 -6.40
N THR A 16 7.48 -14.51 -7.30
CA THR A 16 6.29 -15.26 -6.91
C THR A 16 6.72 -16.66 -6.54
N HIS A 17 6.90 -16.92 -5.24
CA HIS A 17 6.95 -18.28 -4.75
C HIS A 17 5.73 -19.08 -5.25
N GLU A 18 5.86 -20.39 -5.38
CA GLU A 18 4.77 -21.25 -5.86
C GLU A 18 3.50 -21.04 -5.01
N GLY A 19 2.42 -20.54 -5.64
CA GLY A 19 1.16 -20.19 -4.96
C GLY A 19 1.01 -18.72 -4.54
N GLY A 20 2.04 -17.89 -4.74
CA GLY A 20 1.99 -16.43 -4.56
C GLY A 20 1.07 -15.75 -5.57
N PHE A 21 0.47 -14.63 -5.16
CA PHE A 21 -0.42 -13.83 -6.01
C PHE A 21 -0.39 -12.36 -5.64
N ASN A 22 -0.79 -11.52 -6.59
CA ASN A 22 -0.93 -10.08 -6.38
C ASN A 22 -2.22 -9.77 -5.61
N LEU A 23 -2.10 -9.15 -4.44
CA LEU A 23 -3.23 -8.73 -3.62
C LEU A 23 -4.09 -7.69 -4.35
N ASP A 24 -3.52 -6.84 -5.21
CA ASP A 24 -4.28 -5.87 -6.02
C ASP A 24 -5.32 -6.55 -6.93
N ASN A 25 -5.07 -7.79 -7.35
CA ASN A 25 -6.03 -8.54 -8.18
C ASN A 25 -7.25 -9.07 -7.39
N LEU A 26 -7.19 -9.03 -6.06
CA LEU A 26 -8.20 -9.63 -5.18
C LEU A 26 -9.22 -8.63 -4.64
N GLY A 27 -9.05 -7.35 -4.93
CA GLY A 27 -9.92 -6.30 -4.44
C GLY A 27 -9.25 -4.94 -4.52
N GLY A 28 -9.61 -4.08 -3.59
CA GLY A 28 -9.17 -2.70 -3.57
C GLY A 28 -10.31 -1.76 -3.93
N THR A 29 -9.99 -0.47 -3.94
CA THR A 29 -10.99 0.55 -4.16
C THR A 29 -10.45 1.58 -5.15
N TYR A 30 -10.89 1.46 -6.41
CA TYR A 30 -10.77 2.54 -7.40
C TYR A 30 -11.68 3.75 -7.07
N SER A 31 -12.29 3.74 -5.90
CA SER A 31 -13.24 4.73 -5.41
C SER A 31 -12.87 5.20 -4.00
N PHE A 32 -11.62 5.01 -3.54
CA PHE A 32 -11.21 5.63 -2.29
C PHE A 32 -11.33 7.15 -2.46
N GLN A 33 -12.13 7.77 -1.60
CA GLN A 33 -12.45 9.17 -1.69
C GLN A 33 -11.90 9.90 -0.47
N GLN A 34 -11.68 11.19 -0.64
CA GLN A 34 -11.36 12.08 0.46
C GLN A 34 -12.39 11.90 1.59
N GLY A 35 -11.92 11.72 2.82
CA GLY A 35 -12.77 11.44 3.99
C GLY A 35 -12.89 9.96 4.36
N MET A 36 -12.54 9.04 3.46
CA MET A 36 -12.43 7.61 3.79
C MET A 36 -11.19 7.34 4.64
N ARG A 37 -11.18 6.19 5.33
CA ARG A 37 -10.14 5.72 6.23
C ARG A 37 -9.78 4.26 5.94
N TRP A 38 -8.76 3.76 6.62
CA TRP A 38 -8.29 2.38 6.48
C TRP A 38 -9.40 1.30 6.56
N PRO A 39 -10.40 1.36 7.46
CA PRO A 39 -11.49 0.40 7.44
C PRO A 39 -12.31 0.39 6.14
N ASP A 40 -12.49 1.56 5.52
CA ASP A 40 -13.19 1.69 4.23
C ASP A 40 -12.38 1.06 3.09
N TYR A 41 -11.04 1.19 3.15
CA TYR A 41 -10.14 0.52 2.21
C TYR A 41 -10.18 -1.02 2.37
N LEU A 42 -10.13 -1.51 3.62
CA LEU A 42 -10.23 -2.94 3.92
C LEU A 42 -11.56 -3.55 3.47
N ALA A 43 -12.66 -2.78 3.51
CA ALA A 43 -13.97 -3.24 3.04
C ALA A 43 -14.00 -3.58 1.53
N GLY A 44 -13.02 -3.11 0.76
CA GLY A 44 -12.81 -3.49 -0.64
C GLY A 44 -12.20 -4.89 -0.84
N TYR A 45 -11.89 -5.61 0.24
CA TYR A 45 -11.31 -6.94 0.21
C TYR A 45 -12.11 -7.92 1.07
N ALA A 46 -12.10 -9.19 0.67
CA ALA A 46 -12.62 -10.28 1.49
C ALA A 46 -11.82 -10.41 2.80
N VAL A 47 -12.49 -10.81 3.89
CA VAL A 47 -11.96 -10.78 5.26
C VAL A 47 -10.71 -11.66 5.42
N GLU A 48 -10.62 -12.75 4.67
CA GLU A 48 -9.45 -13.64 4.66
C GLU A 48 -8.16 -12.95 4.20
N TRP A 49 -8.26 -11.83 3.46
CA TRP A 49 -7.11 -11.06 2.97
C TRP A 49 -6.71 -9.92 3.90
N HIS A 50 -7.56 -9.53 4.86
CA HIS A 50 -7.28 -8.43 5.79
C HIS A 50 -5.96 -8.57 6.55
N PRO A 51 -5.55 -9.76 7.04
CA PRO A 51 -4.26 -9.92 7.72
C PRO A 51 -3.05 -9.54 6.87
N TYR A 52 -3.11 -9.77 5.55
CA TYR A 52 -2.03 -9.41 4.61
C TYR A 52 -1.96 -7.90 4.39
N LEU A 53 -3.12 -7.26 4.23
CA LEU A 53 -3.22 -5.81 4.07
C LEU A 53 -2.79 -5.07 5.33
N GLU A 54 -3.17 -5.57 6.51
CA GLU A 54 -2.69 -5.02 7.78
C GLU A 54 -1.16 -5.17 7.91
N ALA A 55 -0.58 -6.29 7.52
CA ALA A 55 0.87 -6.46 7.52
C ALA A 55 1.57 -5.42 6.61
N ILE A 56 1.02 -5.17 5.41
CA ILE A 56 1.53 -4.14 4.50
C ILE A 56 1.39 -2.75 5.12
N ARG A 57 0.22 -2.41 5.67
CA ARG A 57 0.01 -1.12 6.35
C ARG A 57 1.02 -0.90 7.47
N GLN A 58 1.24 -1.90 8.32
CA GLN A 58 2.21 -1.77 9.41
C GLN A 58 3.63 -1.59 8.87
N SER A 59 4.01 -2.32 7.82
CA SER A 59 5.31 -2.14 7.19
C SER A 59 5.49 -0.74 6.58
N ILE A 60 4.43 -0.17 5.99
CA ILE A 60 4.40 1.22 5.50
C ILE A 60 4.64 2.20 6.65
N LEU A 61 3.97 2.02 7.79
CA LEU A 61 4.09 2.88 8.97
C LEU A 61 5.48 2.78 9.61
N GLU A 62 5.98 1.56 9.85
CA GLU A 62 7.29 1.30 10.45
C GLU A 62 8.44 1.87 9.62
N ARG A 63 8.34 1.77 8.29
CA ARG A 63 9.33 2.33 7.35
C ARG A 63 9.07 3.79 7.01
N GLN A 64 7.97 4.36 7.50
CA GLN A 64 7.51 5.71 7.17
C GLN A 64 7.46 5.97 5.66
N VAL A 65 6.93 5.01 4.89
CA VAL A 65 6.84 5.11 3.43
C VAL A 65 5.96 6.29 3.05
N TRP A 66 6.59 7.33 2.50
CA TRP A 66 5.98 8.58 2.07
C TRP A 66 6.46 8.89 0.66
N THR A 67 6.19 7.96 -0.26
CA THR A 67 6.66 7.95 -1.64
C THR A 67 5.54 7.46 -2.55
N GLY A 68 5.37 8.12 -3.69
CA GLY A 68 4.23 7.94 -4.59
C GLY A 68 4.35 6.75 -5.54
N GLY A 69 3.48 6.74 -6.56
CA GLY A 69 3.40 5.66 -7.55
C GLY A 69 4.67 5.47 -8.37
N ASP A 70 5.43 6.53 -8.63
CA ASP A 70 6.69 6.46 -9.40
C ASP A 70 7.75 5.63 -8.66
N TRP A 71 7.94 5.89 -7.36
CA TRP A 71 8.78 5.08 -6.49
C TRP A 71 8.29 3.63 -6.38
N HIS A 72 6.98 3.42 -6.23
CA HIS A 72 6.41 2.08 -6.17
C HIS A 72 6.75 1.25 -7.42
N GLN A 73 6.69 1.88 -8.60
CA GLN A 73 6.93 1.22 -9.89
C GLN A 73 8.41 1.00 -10.18
N HIS A 74 9.28 1.93 -9.81
CA HIS A 74 10.65 1.98 -10.33
C HIS A 74 11.75 1.78 -9.28
N ASN A 75 11.43 1.84 -7.99
CA ASN A 75 12.41 1.63 -6.95
C ASN A 75 12.74 0.13 -6.77
N SER A 76 14.00 -0.18 -6.44
CA SER A 76 14.46 -1.55 -6.15
C SER A 76 13.83 -2.17 -4.89
N ALA A 77 13.14 -1.37 -4.09
CA ALA A 77 12.39 -1.78 -2.91
C ALA A 77 10.99 -1.13 -2.87
N GLY A 78 10.37 -0.95 -4.05
CA GLY A 78 9.11 -0.23 -4.23
C GLY A 78 7.85 -1.02 -3.86
N ALA A 79 7.88 -2.36 -3.95
CA ALA A 79 6.70 -3.21 -3.79
C ALA A 79 6.82 -4.11 -2.54
N PRO A 80 5.81 -4.12 -1.64
CA PRO A 80 5.83 -5.00 -0.48
C PRO A 80 5.44 -6.43 -0.85
N VAL A 81 6.19 -7.38 -0.30
CA VAL A 81 5.98 -8.84 -0.42
C VAL A 81 5.79 -9.42 0.97
N VAL A 82 4.63 -10.02 1.20
CA VAL A 82 4.17 -10.61 2.45
C VAL A 82 4.44 -12.12 2.44
N ALA A 83 4.36 -12.76 3.61
CA ALA A 83 4.50 -14.21 3.77
C ALA A 83 3.77 -15.03 2.69
N GLY A 84 4.39 -16.12 2.22
CA GLY A 84 3.82 -16.99 1.18
C GLY A 84 4.05 -16.50 -0.26
N GLY A 85 4.81 -15.41 -0.46
CA GLY A 85 5.05 -14.85 -1.79
C GLY A 85 3.87 -14.04 -2.33
N HIS A 86 2.93 -13.65 -1.48
CA HIS A 86 1.88 -12.70 -1.84
C HIS A 86 2.44 -11.28 -1.82
N PHE A 87 2.01 -10.43 -2.73
CA PHE A 87 2.62 -9.10 -2.89
C PHE A 87 1.57 -8.05 -3.27
N MET A 88 1.92 -6.78 -3.15
CA MET A 88 1.12 -5.66 -3.68
C MET A 88 1.91 -4.95 -4.76
N ALA A 89 1.57 -5.21 -6.01
CA ALA A 89 2.13 -4.52 -7.16
C ALA A 89 0.98 -3.95 -7.98
N CYS A 90 0.80 -2.64 -7.92
CA CYS A 90 -0.44 -2.04 -8.35
C CYS A 90 -0.19 -0.77 -9.15
N SER A 91 -1.24 -0.27 -9.79
CA SER A 91 -1.16 0.97 -10.55
C SER A 91 -0.77 2.16 -9.65
N PHE A 92 -0.26 3.24 -10.26
CA PHE A 92 0.05 4.49 -9.55
C PHE A 92 -1.13 4.99 -8.72
N ARG A 93 -2.34 4.84 -9.28
CA ARG A 93 -3.58 5.19 -8.60
C ARG A 93 -3.84 4.28 -7.41
N SER A 94 -3.81 2.96 -7.60
CA SER A 94 -4.06 1.98 -6.53
C SER A 94 -3.07 2.13 -5.38
N TRP A 95 -1.80 2.41 -5.70
CA TRP A 95 -0.77 2.71 -4.70
C TRP A 95 -1.10 4.00 -3.94
N GLY A 96 -1.52 5.03 -4.67
CA GLY A 96 -1.95 6.28 -4.07
C GLY A 96 -3.17 6.11 -3.17
N ASP A 97 -4.16 5.31 -3.57
CA ASP A 97 -5.35 4.97 -2.76
C ASP A 97 -4.94 4.23 -1.48
N LEU A 98 -3.99 3.28 -1.56
CA LEU A 98 -3.43 2.57 -0.40
C LEU A 98 -2.75 3.54 0.58
N LEU A 99 -1.86 4.40 0.09
CA LEU A 99 -1.18 5.38 0.95
C LEU A 99 -2.14 6.42 1.52
N ALA A 100 -3.11 6.87 0.73
CA ALA A 100 -4.16 7.76 1.21
C ALA A 100 -4.95 7.09 2.34
N ALA A 101 -5.31 5.81 2.22
CA ALA A 101 -6.00 5.08 3.28
C ALA A 101 -5.17 4.95 4.56
N VAL A 102 -3.90 4.57 4.43
CA VAL A 102 -2.99 4.40 5.58
C VAL A 102 -2.78 5.73 6.29
N TRP A 103 -2.33 6.76 5.56
CA TRP A 103 -1.94 8.03 6.16
C TRP A 103 -3.13 8.88 6.57
N SER A 104 -4.29 8.76 5.91
CA SER A 104 -5.49 9.46 6.38
C SER A 104 -5.95 8.94 7.73
N SER A 105 -5.82 7.63 7.96
CA SER A 105 -6.08 7.01 9.26
C SER A 105 -5.05 7.40 10.31
N GLU A 106 -3.77 7.33 9.97
CA GLU A 106 -2.70 7.56 10.95
C GLU A 106 -2.65 9.02 11.42
N LEU A 107 -2.84 9.96 10.49
CA LEU A 107 -2.69 11.39 10.76
C LEU A 107 -4.02 12.09 11.06
N ASN A 108 -5.13 11.37 10.96
CA ASN A 108 -6.48 11.93 10.99
C ASN A 108 -6.63 13.16 10.08
N ARG A 109 -6.12 13.04 8.85
CA ARG A 109 -6.16 14.08 7.81
C ARG A 109 -6.71 13.48 6.54
N ASP A 110 -7.44 14.24 5.75
CA ASP A 110 -7.94 13.72 4.49
C ASP A 110 -6.88 13.83 3.39
N PHE A 111 -6.45 12.67 2.90
CA PHE A 111 -5.69 12.52 1.66
C PHE A 111 -6.53 11.81 0.59
N SER A 112 -6.08 11.94 -0.65
CA SER A 112 -6.59 11.25 -1.83
C SER A 112 -5.44 10.57 -2.57
N TYR A 113 -5.72 9.68 -3.52
CA TYR A 113 -4.66 9.11 -4.33
C TYR A 113 -3.83 10.16 -5.08
N LEU A 114 -4.40 11.32 -5.41
CA LEU A 114 -3.68 12.38 -6.13
C LEU A 114 -2.50 12.92 -5.32
N ASP A 115 -2.61 12.93 -4.00
CA ASP A 115 -1.52 13.33 -3.09
C ASP A 115 -0.32 12.37 -3.17
N PHE A 116 -0.55 11.12 -3.57
CA PHE A 116 0.45 10.06 -3.64
C PHE A 116 0.62 9.48 -5.05
N TYR A 117 0.03 10.09 -6.07
CA TYR A 117 0.00 9.53 -7.43
C TYR A 117 1.40 9.52 -8.04
N MET A 118 2.18 10.60 -7.85
CA MET A 118 3.55 10.75 -8.33
C MET A 118 4.42 11.34 -7.24
N ASP A 119 5.68 10.93 -7.15
CA ASP A 119 6.62 11.47 -6.15
C ASP A 119 6.87 12.98 -6.28
N GLY A 120 6.79 13.51 -7.50
CA GLY A 120 7.00 14.94 -7.76
C GLY A 120 5.94 15.88 -7.15
N TYR A 121 4.82 15.34 -6.65
CA TYR A 121 3.70 16.12 -6.10
C TYR A 121 3.32 15.73 -4.67
N LEU A 122 4.22 15.03 -3.96
CA LEU A 122 3.93 14.60 -2.59
C LEU A 122 3.66 15.79 -1.67
N PRO A 123 2.65 15.70 -0.79
CA PRO A 123 2.45 16.67 0.27
C PRO A 123 3.66 16.71 1.20
N ALA A 124 3.83 17.86 1.88
CA ALA A 124 4.88 18.03 2.88
C ALA A 124 4.88 16.88 3.88
N ARG A 125 6.05 16.28 4.09
CA ARG A 125 6.20 15.13 4.99
C ARG A 125 5.84 15.56 6.43
N PRO A 126 4.93 14.85 7.11
CA PRO A 126 4.40 15.29 8.40
C PRO A 126 5.29 14.94 9.59
N PHE A 127 6.40 14.23 9.37
CA PHE A 127 7.35 13.83 10.41
C PHE A 127 8.76 14.27 9.97
N CYS A 128 9.26 15.32 10.61
CA CYS A 128 10.59 15.88 10.45
C CYS A 128 11.34 15.77 11.78
#